data_AF-A0A6L3STL8-F1
#
_entry.id   AF-A0A6L3STL8-F1
#
_cell.length_a   1.000
_cell.length_b   1.000
_cell.length_c   1.000
_cell.angle_alpha   90.00
_cell.angle_beta   90.00
_cell.angle_gamma   90.00
#
_symmetry.space_group_name_H-M   'P 1'
#
loop_
_entity.id
_entity.type
_entity.pdbx_description
1 polymer ?
#
loop_
_entity_poly.entity_id
_entity_poly.type
_entity_poly.pdbx_seq_one_letter_code
_entity_poly.pdbx_strand_id
1 'polypeptide(L)'
;RAYRGERVGAATAITVEVVEPKEGQKGFAVQPRRWVIERSFGWIARCRRLARDHEATPSSALAFFVLAAAMILVRRIARAL
;
A
#
# COMPACT_ATOMS: atom_id res chain seq x y z
N ARG A 1 2.82 0.26 -22.75
CA ARG A 1 2.11 0.51 -21.46
C ARG A 1 3.17 0.67 -20.38
N ALA A 2 3.12 1.69 -19.51
CA ALA A 2 4.23 2.08 -18.62
C ALA A 2 4.77 0.96 -17.71
N TYR A 3 3.92 0.02 -17.30
CA TYR A 3 4.28 -1.10 -16.40
C TYR A 3 4.57 -2.42 -17.14
N ARG A 4 4.68 -2.41 -18.46
CA ARG A 4 4.97 -3.59 -19.27
C ARG A 4 6.46 -3.59 -19.64
N GLY A 5 7.27 -4.31 -18.87
CA GLY A 5 8.69 -4.50 -19.14
C GLY A 5 9.47 -5.11 -17.98
N GLU A 6 10.63 -5.69 -18.29
CA GLU A 6 11.55 -6.32 -17.33
C GLU A 6 11.94 -5.37 -16.18
N ARG A 7 11.97 -4.06 -16.45
CA ARG A 7 12.22 -3.01 -15.46
C ARG A 7 11.36 -3.13 -14.21
N VAL A 8 10.09 -3.55 -14.33
CA VAL A 8 9.21 -3.66 -13.16
C VAL A 8 9.63 -4.83 -12.27
N GLY A 9 9.97 -5.96 -12.87
CA GLY A 9 10.46 -7.14 -12.15
C GLY A 9 11.84 -6.92 -11.52
N ALA A 10 12.69 -6.12 -12.17
CA ALA A 10 14.03 -5.79 -11.67
C ALA A 10 14.06 -4.63 -10.65
N ALA A 11 12.98 -3.86 -10.51
CA ALA A 11 12.96 -2.67 -9.63
C ALA A 11 12.80 -3.00 -8.14
N THR A 12 12.46 -4.24 -7.79
CA THR A 12 12.18 -4.65 -6.41
C THR A 12 12.63 -6.08 -6.17
N ALA A 13 12.94 -6.41 -4.91
CA ALA A 13 13.26 -7.78 -4.49
C ALA A 13 12.01 -8.67 -4.39
N ILE A 14 10.81 -8.11 -4.58
CA ILE A 14 9.54 -8.83 -4.50
C ILE A 14 9.14 -9.29 -5.91
N THR A 15 8.75 -10.54 -6.08
CA THR A 15 8.20 -11.02 -7.35
C THR A 15 6.95 -10.23 -7.70
N VAL A 16 6.98 -9.52 -8.83
CA VAL A 16 5.85 -8.72 -9.32
C VAL A 16 5.13 -9.48 -10.42
N GLU A 17 3.85 -9.77 -10.19
CA GLU A 17 2.94 -10.26 -11.21
C GLU A 17 2.13 -9.07 -11.78
N VAL A 18 2.28 -8.80 -13.08
CA VAL A 18 1.51 -7.75 -13.76
C VAL A 18 0.16 -8.33 -14.17
N VAL A 19 -0.89 -7.94 -13.45
CA VAL A 19 -2.27 -8.35 -13.78
C VAL A 19 -2.80 -7.54 -14.96
N GLU A 20 -3.03 -8.22 -16.08
CA GLU A 20 -3.61 -7.61 -17.29
C GLU A 20 -5.16 -7.58 -17.21
N PRO A 21 -5.80 -6.56 -17.80
CA PRO A 21 -7.25 -6.57 -18.00
C PRO A 21 -7.68 -7.79 -18.80
N LYS A 22 -8.86 -8.33 -18.49
CA LYS A 22 -9.44 -9.42 -19.29
C LYS A 22 -9.76 -8.94 -20.70
N GLU A 23 -9.74 -9.86 -21.67
CA GLU A 23 -10.11 -9.55 -23.05
C GLU A 23 -11.53 -8.95 -23.10
N GLY A 24 -11.67 -7.82 -23.80
CA GLY A 24 -12.94 -7.08 -23.88
C GLY A 24 -13.34 -6.30 -22.62
N GLN A 25 -12.54 -6.27 -21.55
CA GLN A 25 -12.84 -5.51 -20.33
C GLN A 25 -12.90 -4.01 -20.63
N LYS A 26 -14.10 -3.43 -20.52
CA LYS A 26 -14.32 -1.98 -20.57
C LYS A 26 -14.34 -1.42 -19.14
N GLY A 27 -13.49 -0.44 -18.87
CA GLY A 27 -13.42 0.23 -17.57
C GLY A 27 -12.71 -0.58 -16.48
N PHE A 28 -12.99 -0.21 -15.23
CA PHE A 28 -12.31 -0.73 -14.05
C PHE A 28 -12.94 -2.04 -13.57
N ALA A 29 -12.14 -3.11 -13.49
CA ALA A 29 -12.53 -4.34 -12.81
C ALA A 29 -12.02 -4.32 -11.36
N VAL A 30 -12.93 -4.54 -10.41
CA VAL A 30 -12.59 -4.63 -8.99
C VAL A 30 -11.77 -5.89 -8.74
N GLN A 31 -10.55 -5.72 -8.21
CA GLN A 31 -9.68 -6.83 -7.85
C GLN A 31 -10.02 -7.36 -6.45
N PRO A 32 -10.05 -8.68 -6.23
CA PRO A 32 -10.29 -9.25 -4.92
C PRO A 32 -9.20 -8.77 -3.94
N ARG A 33 -9.62 -8.37 -2.74
CA ARG A 33 -8.76 -7.87 -1.65
C ARG A 33 -8.05 -6.53 -1.88
N ARG A 34 -8.14 -5.90 -3.06
CA ARG A 34 -7.55 -4.57 -3.30
C ARG A 34 -8.00 -3.51 -2.29
N TRP A 35 -9.28 -3.54 -1.94
CA TRP A 35 -9.86 -2.71 -0.88
C TRP A 35 -9.15 -2.87 0.48
N VAL A 36 -8.61 -4.05 0.83
CA VAL A 36 -7.89 -4.23 2.11
C VAL A 36 -6.60 -3.41 2.13
N ILE A 37 -5.88 -3.39 1.00
CA ILE A 37 -4.64 -2.64 0.83
C ILE A 37 -4.95 -1.13 0.88
N GLU A 38 -5.88 -0.68 0.03
CA GLU A 38 -6.25 0.74 -0.05
C GLU A 38 -6.78 1.26 1.28
N ARG A 39 -7.59 0.47 2.00
CA ARG A 39 -8.07 0.81 3.34
C ARG A 39 -6.94 0.95 4.37
N SER A 40 -5.95 0.06 4.29
CA SER A 40 -4.78 0.12 5.19
C SER A 40 -4.00 1.41 4.97
N PHE A 41 -3.75 1.78 3.71
CA PHE A 41 -3.15 3.07 3.37
C PHE A 41 -4.04 4.25 3.78
N GLY A 42 -5.36 4.14 3.64
CA GLY A 42 -6.31 5.16 4.08
C GLY A 42 -6.25 5.41 5.60
N TRP A 43 -6.04 4.39 6.43
CA TRP A 43 -5.84 4.58 7.86
C TRP A 43 -4.47 5.21 8.18
N ILE A 44 -3.42 4.76 7.50
CA ILE A 44 -2.07 5.27 7.71
C ILE A 44 -1.97 6.75 7.30
N ALA A 45 -2.58 7.14 6.18
CA ALA A 45 -2.60 8.51 5.68
C ALA A 45 -3.30 9.49 6.64
N ARG A 46 -4.12 9.02 7.59
CA ARG A 46 -4.70 9.85 8.67
C ARG A 46 -3.66 10.25 9.72
N CYS A 47 -2.51 9.58 9.77
CA CYS A 47 -1.38 10.03 10.57
C CYS A 47 -0.73 11.21 9.84
N ARG A 48 -0.87 12.43 10.37
CA ARG A 48 -0.42 13.69 9.75
C ARG A 48 0.98 13.61 9.12
N ARG A 49 1.90 12.90 9.78
CA ARG A 49 3.29 12.74 9.33
C ARG A 49 3.47 11.88 8.09
N LEU A 50 2.51 11.01 7.79
CA LEU A 50 2.48 10.13 6.61
C LEU A 50 1.46 10.59 5.56
N ALA A 51 0.77 11.72 5.79
CA ALA A 51 -0.17 12.29 4.84
C ALA A 51 0.52 12.83 3.57
N ARG A 52 1.80 13.19 3.70
CA ARG A 52 2.69 13.57 2.61
C ARG A 52 4.07 12.98 2.88
N ASP A 53 4.86 12.83 1.82
CA ASP A 53 6.24 12.36 1.95
C ASP A 53 7.10 13.46 2.58
N HIS A 54 7.18 13.42 3.90
CA HIS A 54 7.94 14.36 4.73
C HIS A 54 9.30 13.81 5.13
N GLU A 55 9.54 12.52 4.89
CA GLU A 55 10.66 11.80 5.46
C GLU A 55 11.87 11.88 4.53
N ALA A 56 13.00 12.33 5.06
CA ALA A 56 14.21 12.51 4.26
C ALA A 56 14.85 11.18 3.85
N THR A 57 14.55 10.09 4.57
CA THR A 57 15.15 8.78 4.33
C THR A 57 14.09 7.67 4.28
N PRO A 58 14.31 6.62 3.47
CA PRO A 58 13.42 5.46 3.48
C PRO A 58 13.33 4.78 4.86
N SER A 59 14.41 4.78 5.63
CA SER A 59 14.44 4.21 6.98
C SER A 59 13.54 4.97 7.96
N SER A 60 13.56 6.30 7.92
CA SER A 60 12.67 7.11 8.78
C SER A 60 11.21 6.98 8.33
N ALA A 61 10.95 6.96 7.02
CA ALA A 61 9.62 6.64 6.48
C ALA A 61 9.11 5.30 7.00
N LEU A 62 9.92 4.24 6.89
CA LEU A 62 9.57 2.90 7.38
C LEU A 62 9.27 2.90 8.88
N ALA A 63 10.07 3.57 9.69
CA ALA A 63 9.86 3.66 11.14
C ALA A 63 8.49 4.30 11.48
N PHE A 64 8.12 5.39 10.81
CA PHE A 64 6.81 6.02 11.02
C PHE A 64 5.65 5.16 10.49
N PHE A 65 5.85 4.44 9.37
CA PHE A 65 4.86 3.48 8.88
C PHE A 65 4.59 2.37 9.89
N VAL A 66 5.64 1.76 10.47
CA VAL A 66 5.52 0.73 11.51
C VAL A 66 4.84 1.29 12.76
N LEU A 67 5.22 2.48 13.20
CA LEU A 67 4.60 3.14 14.35
C LEU A 67 3.10 3.41 14.11
N ALA A 68 2.72 3.90 12.93
CA ALA A 68 1.33 4.12 12.56
C ALA A 68 0.52 2.82 12.58
N ALA A 69 1.06 1.74 12.01
CA ALA A 69 0.43 0.42 12.02
C ALA A 69 0.24 -0.12 13.44
N ALA A 70 1.28 -0.03 14.29
CA ALA A 70 1.21 -0.46 15.69
C ALA A 70 0.15 0.34 16.47
N MET A 71 0.12 1.67 16.33
CA MET A 71 -0.89 2.52 16.96
C MET A 71 -2.31 2.17 16.53
N ILE A 72 -2.53 1.82 15.25
CA ILE A 72 -3.85 1.39 14.76
C ILE A 72 -4.23 0.05 15.39
N LEU A 73 -3.29 -0.90 15.44
CA LEU A 73 -3.52 -2.23 16.00
C LEU A 73 -3.86 -2.16 17.50
N VAL A 74 -3.08 -1.41 18.27
CA VAL A 74 -3.31 -1.19 19.71
C VAL A 74 -4.72 -0.63 19.97
N ARG A 75 -5.14 0.39 19.19
CA ARG A 75 -6.50 0.96 19.31
C ARG A 75 -7.61 0.00 18.90
N ARG A 76 -7.32 -1.03 18.10
CA ARG A 76 -8.32 -2.07 17.76
C ARG A 76 -8.43 -3.09 18.86
N ILE A 77 -7.29 -3.56 19.36
CA ILE A 77 -7.25 -4.50 20.48
C ILE A 77 -7.96 -3.88 21.70
N ALA A 78 -7.63 -2.63 22.05
CA ALA A 78 -8.25 -1.93 23.17
C ALA A 78 -9.76 -1.63 23.01
N ARG A 79 -10.32 -1.74 21.80
CA ARG A 79 -11.78 -1.64 21.56
C ARG A 79 -12.48 -2.99 21.53
N ALA A 80 -11.72 -4.07 21.37
CA ALA A 80 -12.23 -5.43 21.33
C ALA A 80 -12.15 -6.11 22.70
N LEU A 81 -11.24 -5.64 23.56
CA LEU A 81 -11.24 -5.85 25.01
C LEU A 81 -12.30 -4.98 25.66
#